data_AF-A0A946BPS8-F1
#
_entry.id   AF-A0A946BPS8-F1
#
_cell.length_a   1.000
_cell.length_b   1.000
_cell.length_c   1.000
_cell.angle_alpha   90.00
_cell.angle_beta   90.00
_cell.angle_gamma   90.00
#
_symmetry.space_group_name_H-M   'P 1'
#
loop_
_entity.id
_entity.type
_entity.pdbx_description
1 polymer ?
#
loop_
_entity_poly.entity_id
_entity_poly.type
_entity_poly.pdbx_seq_one_letter_code
_entity_poly.pdbx_strand_id
1 'polypeptide(L)'
;MVDAGEPSQTRGSYDDLDRHFEALCVEFSGQSALLLEHARLNVLLRRQISTKETYTRLVELYRLERAYLLENLNVRWLVSACDSISDWDPDPAARATALSVSMLVNTIKMIETERYLMNQGSTRMQPDRVAHVKEALVPLFEGLSAFTVGTDDTLRNMRWRMEARKDDHFSCAILMEVFDRLQVNDTVYARFRAIHHRKKTSWW
;
A
#
# COMPACT_ATOMS: atom_id res chain seq x y z
N MET A 1 -10.96 -5.87 -22.49
CA MET A 1 -10.23 -4.63 -22.15
C MET A 1 -11.24 -3.50 -22.11
N VAL A 2 -11.06 -2.52 -21.23
CA VAL A 2 -11.89 -1.30 -21.20
C VAL A 2 -11.42 -0.38 -22.32
N ASP A 3 -12.35 0.17 -23.08
CA ASP A 3 -12.09 1.09 -24.18
C ASP A 3 -12.79 2.43 -23.91
N ALA A 4 -12.02 3.41 -23.40
CA ALA A 4 -12.54 4.71 -22.98
C ALA A 4 -11.56 5.88 -23.27
N GLY A 5 -10.66 5.72 -24.25
CA GLY A 5 -9.70 6.75 -24.65
C GLY A 5 -8.39 6.74 -23.85
N GLU A 6 -7.75 7.90 -23.70
CA GLU A 6 -6.47 8.00 -22.96
C GLU A 6 -6.68 7.83 -21.45
N PRO A 7 -5.93 6.93 -20.79
CA PRO A 7 -6.10 6.69 -19.37
C PRO A 7 -5.66 7.89 -18.54
N SER A 8 -6.55 8.35 -17.65
CA SER A 8 -6.28 9.46 -16.73
C SER A 8 -6.82 9.17 -15.35
N GLN A 9 -5.99 9.35 -14.32
CA GLN A 9 -6.42 9.22 -12.94
C GLN A 9 -7.29 10.41 -12.53
N THR A 10 -8.41 10.12 -11.85
CA THR A 10 -9.33 11.13 -11.35
C THR A 10 -8.83 11.81 -10.07
N ARG A 11 -9.21 13.08 -9.87
CA ARG A 11 -8.95 13.82 -8.62
C ARG A 11 -10.27 13.99 -7.85
N GLY A 12 -10.37 13.33 -6.70
CA GLY A 12 -11.55 13.38 -5.84
C GLY A 12 -12.65 12.40 -6.28
N SER A 13 -13.78 12.43 -5.59
CA SER A 13 -14.99 11.68 -5.95
C SER A 13 -16.06 12.62 -6.47
N TYR A 14 -16.72 12.26 -7.56
CA TYR A 14 -17.99 12.89 -7.94
C TYR A 14 -19.09 12.51 -6.95
N ASP A 15 -20.07 13.38 -6.72
CA ASP A 15 -21.24 13.03 -5.89
C ASP A 15 -22.17 12.08 -6.66
N ASP A 16 -22.36 12.34 -7.95
CA ASP A 16 -23.10 11.47 -8.86
C ASP A 16 -22.38 10.12 -9.07
N LEU A 17 -23.13 9.01 -9.12
CA LEU A 17 -22.56 7.67 -9.22
C LEU A 17 -22.18 7.32 -10.66
N ASP A 18 -23.04 7.67 -11.61
CA ASP A 18 -22.84 7.35 -13.02
C ASP A 18 -21.61 8.10 -13.56
N ARG A 19 -21.51 9.39 -13.24
CA ARG A 19 -20.32 10.19 -13.54
C ARG A 19 -19.05 9.64 -12.90
N HIS A 20 -19.15 9.05 -11.70
CA HIS A 20 -18.00 8.39 -11.08
C HIS A 20 -17.58 7.15 -11.87
N PHE A 21 -18.52 6.33 -12.31
CA PHE A 21 -18.23 5.14 -13.12
C PHE A 21 -17.71 5.47 -14.51
N GLU A 22 -18.22 6.50 -15.17
CA GLU A 22 -17.65 7.02 -16.42
C GLU A 22 -16.17 7.40 -16.24
N ALA A 23 -15.87 8.08 -15.14
CA ALA A 23 -14.51 8.49 -14.83
C ALA A 23 -13.60 7.28 -14.51
N LEU A 24 -14.13 6.22 -13.88
CA LEU A 24 -13.40 4.96 -13.73
C LEU A 24 -13.15 4.27 -15.06
N CYS A 25 -14.11 4.29 -16.00
CA CYS A 25 -13.89 3.72 -17.32
C CYS A 25 -12.68 4.38 -18.01
N VAL A 26 -12.58 5.71 -17.95
CA VAL A 26 -11.42 6.45 -18.47
C VAL A 26 -10.15 6.04 -17.73
N GLU A 27 -10.16 6.01 -16.40
CA GLU A 27 -8.98 5.64 -15.60
C GLU A 27 -8.45 4.23 -15.90
N PHE A 28 -9.36 3.28 -16.16
CA PHE A 28 -9.04 1.90 -16.49
C PHE A 28 -8.97 1.62 -18.00
N SER A 29 -9.01 2.65 -18.85
CA SER A 29 -8.90 2.47 -20.30
C SER A 29 -7.60 1.74 -20.65
N GLY A 30 -7.69 0.76 -21.55
CA GLY A 30 -6.57 -0.11 -21.90
C GLY A 30 -6.20 -1.15 -20.84
N GLN A 31 -7.02 -1.33 -19.79
CA GLN A 31 -6.85 -2.37 -18.77
C GLN A 31 -7.97 -3.43 -18.82
N SER A 32 -7.83 -4.49 -18.02
CA SER A 32 -8.87 -5.53 -17.92
C SER A 32 -10.13 -5.00 -17.25
N ALA A 33 -11.29 -5.43 -17.74
CA ALA A 33 -12.59 -5.11 -17.13
C ALA A 33 -12.70 -5.65 -15.69
N LEU A 34 -11.88 -6.65 -15.34
CA LEU A 34 -11.75 -7.19 -14.00
C LEU A 34 -11.23 -6.13 -13.01
N LEU A 35 -10.24 -5.33 -13.42
CA LEU A 35 -9.68 -4.26 -12.58
C LEU A 35 -10.68 -3.10 -12.40
N LEU A 36 -11.42 -2.77 -13.46
CA LEU A 36 -12.52 -1.81 -13.38
C LEU A 36 -13.63 -2.30 -12.43
N GLU A 37 -13.99 -3.57 -12.49
CA GLU A 37 -15.02 -4.12 -11.60
C GLU A 37 -14.57 -4.07 -10.13
N HIS A 38 -13.30 -4.40 -9.85
CA HIS A 38 -12.72 -4.22 -8.51
C HIS A 38 -12.89 -2.78 -8.02
N ALA A 39 -12.53 -1.79 -8.83
CA ALA A 39 -12.68 -0.38 -8.48
C ALA A 39 -14.14 0.02 -8.22
N ARG A 40 -15.08 -0.45 -9.06
CA ARG A 40 -16.51 -0.19 -8.90
C ARG A 40 -17.07 -0.75 -7.59
N LEU A 41 -16.71 -1.99 -7.25
CA LEU A 41 -17.14 -2.62 -5.99
C LEU A 41 -16.68 -1.80 -4.77
N ASN A 42 -15.44 -1.30 -4.80
CA ASN A 42 -14.91 -0.45 -3.73
C ASN A 42 -15.63 0.91 -3.63
N VAL A 43 -15.97 1.54 -4.76
CA VAL A 43 -16.77 2.77 -4.76
C VAL A 43 -18.16 2.54 -4.16
N LEU A 44 -18.82 1.44 -4.54
CA LEU A 44 -20.13 1.06 -3.99
C LEU A 44 -20.06 0.84 -2.47
N LEU A 45 -19.04 0.14 -1.98
CA LEU A 45 -18.83 -0.10 -0.54
C LEU A 45 -18.61 1.20 0.24
N ARG A 46 -17.76 2.11 -0.27
CA ARG A 46 -17.52 3.42 0.35
C ARG A 46 -18.77 4.30 0.38
N ARG A 47 -19.68 4.12 -0.60
CA ARG A 47 -20.98 4.79 -0.65
C ARG A 47 -22.08 4.04 0.09
N GLN A 48 -21.75 2.93 0.75
CA GLN A 48 -22.67 2.08 1.50
C GLN A 48 -23.84 1.53 0.67
N ILE A 49 -23.61 1.26 -0.62
CA ILE A 49 -24.62 0.73 -1.54
C ILE A 49 -24.56 -0.80 -1.53
N SER A 50 -25.66 -1.44 -1.12
CA SER A 50 -25.81 -2.91 -1.09
C SER A 50 -24.60 -3.60 -0.45
N THR A 51 -24.19 -3.15 0.72
CA THR A 51 -22.86 -3.43 1.28
C THR A 51 -22.58 -4.93 1.43
N LYS A 52 -23.57 -5.70 1.89
CA LYS A 52 -23.45 -7.15 2.04
C LYS A 52 -23.22 -7.86 0.71
N GLU A 53 -24.04 -7.56 -0.30
CA GLU A 53 -23.92 -8.15 -1.64
C GLU A 53 -22.63 -7.72 -2.32
N THR A 54 -22.32 -6.42 -2.27
CA THR A 54 -21.13 -5.84 -2.88
C THR A 54 -19.84 -6.39 -2.26
N TYR A 55 -19.81 -6.54 -0.93
CA TYR A 55 -18.66 -7.09 -0.23
C TYR A 55 -18.47 -8.58 -0.56
N THR A 56 -19.56 -9.35 -0.63
CA THR A 56 -19.51 -10.75 -1.07
C THR A 56 -18.89 -10.89 -2.46
N ARG A 57 -19.23 -9.99 -3.38
CA ARG A 57 -18.63 -9.96 -4.73
C ARG A 57 -17.16 -9.58 -4.71
N LEU A 58 -16.74 -8.66 -3.83
CA LEU A 58 -15.33 -8.31 -3.66
C LEU A 58 -14.50 -9.50 -3.14
N VAL A 59 -15.01 -10.20 -2.13
CA VAL A 59 -14.38 -11.42 -1.59
C VAL A 59 -14.25 -12.48 -2.67
N GLU A 60 -15.32 -12.73 -3.43
CA GLU A 60 -15.30 -13.70 -4.53
C GLU A 60 -14.29 -13.33 -5.62
N LEU A 61 -14.20 -12.05 -5.96
CA LEU A 61 -13.21 -11.54 -6.92
C LEU A 61 -11.78 -11.83 -6.44
N TYR A 62 -11.47 -11.55 -5.18
CA TYR A 62 -10.17 -11.90 -4.60
C TYR A 62 -9.95 -13.40 -4.46
N ARG A 63 -11.00 -14.21 -4.21
CA ARG A 63 -10.87 -15.66 -4.14
C ARG A 63 -10.45 -16.25 -5.48
N LEU A 64 -11.02 -15.77 -6.57
CA LEU A 64 -10.80 -16.28 -7.91
C LEU A 64 -9.54 -15.71 -8.57
N GLU A 65 -9.32 -14.40 -8.42
CA GLU A 65 -8.40 -13.64 -9.29
C GLU A 65 -7.25 -12.98 -8.51
N ARG A 66 -6.98 -13.43 -7.28
CA ARG A 66 -6.00 -12.81 -6.36
C ARG A 66 -4.68 -12.44 -7.02
N ALA A 67 -4.05 -13.41 -7.68
CA ALA A 67 -2.71 -13.22 -8.25
C ALA A 67 -2.73 -12.13 -9.32
N TYR A 68 -3.72 -12.17 -10.21
CA TYR A 68 -3.89 -11.17 -11.27
C TYR A 68 -4.18 -9.78 -10.70
N LEU A 69 -5.07 -9.67 -9.71
CA LEU A 69 -5.39 -8.41 -9.03
C LEU A 69 -4.15 -7.82 -8.35
N LEU A 70 -3.42 -8.63 -7.59
CA LEU A 70 -2.23 -8.18 -6.88
C LEU A 70 -1.19 -7.67 -7.86
N GLU A 71 -0.93 -8.39 -8.94
CA GLU A 71 0.03 -7.99 -9.98
C GLU A 71 -0.37 -6.68 -10.67
N ASN A 72 -1.63 -6.53 -11.05
CA ASN A 72 -2.05 -5.49 -12.00
C ASN A 72 -2.70 -4.24 -11.38
N LEU A 73 -3.25 -4.30 -10.16
CA LEU A 73 -3.78 -3.11 -9.49
C LEU A 73 -2.64 -2.22 -9.00
N ASN A 74 -2.78 -0.90 -9.09
CA ASN A 74 -1.86 0.01 -8.39
C ASN A 74 -2.10 0.01 -6.87
N VAL A 75 -1.14 0.51 -6.09
CA VAL A 75 -1.23 0.53 -4.61
C VAL A 75 -2.46 1.30 -4.11
N ARG A 76 -2.93 2.34 -4.82
CA ARG A 76 -4.13 3.09 -4.42
C ARG A 76 -5.37 2.20 -4.43
N TRP A 77 -5.54 1.35 -5.44
CA TRP A 77 -6.68 0.42 -5.50
C TRP A 77 -6.55 -0.73 -4.51
N LEU A 78 -5.33 -1.22 -4.24
CA LEU A 78 -5.10 -2.19 -3.17
C LEU A 78 -5.48 -1.63 -1.79
N VAL A 79 -5.10 -0.39 -1.49
CA VAL A 79 -5.51 0.30 -0.26
C VAL A 79 -7.02 0.51 -0.22
N SER A 80 -7.66 0.88 -1.34
CA SER A 80 -9.11 1.03 -1.38
C SER A 80 -9.84 -0.28 -1.02
N ALA A 81 -9.30 -1.43 -1.40
CA ALA A 81 -9.82 -2.73 -0.98
C ALA A 81 -9.63 -2.94 0.53
N CYS A 82 -8.48 -2.55 1.08
CA CYS A 82 -8.25 -2.62 2.53
C CYS A 82 -9.19 -1.70 3.33
N ASP A 83 -9.50 -0.50 2.85
CA ASP A 83 -10.49 0.36 3.49
C ASP A 83 -11.87 -0.36 3.54
N SER A 84 -12.30 -0.94 2.42
CA SER A 84 -13.53 -1.75 2.35
C SER A 84 -13.50 -2.97 3.28
N ILE A 85 -12.39 -3.70 3.36
CA ILE A 85 -12.22 -4.85 4.28
C ILE A 85 -12.31 -4.38 5.74
N SER A 86 -11.64 -3.28 6.08
CA SER A 86 -11.63 -2.73 7.44
C SER A 86 -13.03 -2.33 7.91
N ASP A 87 -13.88 -1.88 7.00
CA ASP A 87 -15.26 -1.49 7.30
C ASP A 87 -16.23 -2.67 7.34
N TRP A 88 -16.09 -3.65 6.43
CA TRP A 88 -17.16 -4.61 6.12
C TRP A 88 -16.82 -6.10 6.34
N ASP A 89 -15.56 -6.47 6.51
CA ASP A 89 -15.17 -7.88 6.70
C ASP A 89 -15.71 -8.44 8.02
N PRO A 90 -16.32 -9.64 8.04
CA PRO A 90 -16.81 -10.25 9.27
C PRO A 90 -15.70 -10.69 10.23
N ASP A 91 -14.46 -10.92 9.76
CA ASP A 91 -13.33 -11.33 10.58
C ASP A 91 -12.57 -10.11 11.17
N PRO A 92 -12.56 -9.92 12.50
CA PRO A 92 -11.80 -8.84 13.13
C PRO A 92 -10.30 -8.86 12.82
N ALA A 93 -9.69 -10.04 12.59
CA ALA A 93 -8.28 -10.14 12.26
C ALA A 93 -7.99 -9.64 10.82
N ALA A 94 -8.86 -9.98 9.87
CA ALA A 94 -8.83 -9.43 8.52
C ALA A 94 -8.99 -7.90 8.52
N ARG A 95 -9.94 -7.36 9.29
CA ARG A 95 -10.14 -5.91 9.46
C ARG A 95 -8.90 -5.21 10.02
N ALA A 96 -8.31 -5.76 11.09
CA ALA A 96 -7.10 -5.20 11.71
C ALA A 96 -5.90 -5.23 10.75
N THR A 97 -5.76 -6.31 9.97
CA THR A 97 -4.73 -6.42 8.93
C THR A 97 -4.93 -5.37 7.85
N ALA A 98 -6.15 -5.18 7.38
CA ALA A 98 -6.47 -4.19 6.37
C ALA A 98 -6.25 -2.75 6.85
N LEU A 99 -6.66 -2.43 8.07
CA LEU A 99 -6.35 -1.15 8.71
C LEU A 99 -4.83 -0.90 8.78
N SER A 100 -4.04 -1.93 9.08
CA SER A 100 -2.58 -1.83 9.11
C SER A 100 -1.99 -1.46 7.74
N VAL A 101 -2.57 -1.95 6.64
CA VAL A 101 -2.19 -1.55 5.28
C VAL A 101 -2.46 -0.06 5.06
N SER A 102 -3.66 0.42 5.41
CA SER A 102 -4.03 1.83 5.27
C SER A 102 -3.14 2.73 6.12
N MET A 103 -2.83 2.33 7.36
CA MET A 103 -1.88 3.05 8.22
C MET A 103 -0.48 3.13 7.60
N LEU A 104 0.06 2.01 7.11
CA LEU A 104 1.38 1.95 6.48
C LEU A 104 1.47 2.87 5.27
N VAL A 105 0.53 2.75 4.34
CA VAL A 105 0.55 3.54 3.09
C VAL A 105 0.29 5.02 3.36
N ASN A 106 -0.65 5.37 4.24
CA ASN A 106 -0.90 6.77 4.56
C ASN A 106 0.30 7.42 5.27
N THR A 107 1.00 6.69 6.13
CA THR A 107 2.24 7.18 6.76
C THR A 107 3.31 7.49 5.71
N ILE A 108 3.55 6.56 4.78
CA ILE A 108 4.53 6.77 3.70
C ILE A 108 4.09 7.92 2.79
N LYS A 109 2.80 7.99 2.46
CA LYS A 109 2.25 9.09 1.67
C LYS A 109 2.52 10.44 2.33
N MET A 110 2.38 10.55 3.64
CA MET A 110 2.72 11.77 4.38
C MET A 110 4.21 12.08 4.29
N ILE A 111 5.09 11.09 4.49
CA ILE A 111 6.54 11.26 4.37
C ILE A 111 6.94 11.72 2.97
N GLU A 112 6.43 11.10 1.91
CA GLU A 112 6.76 11.48 0.53
C GLU A 112 6.12 12.82 0.14
N THR A 113 4.94 13.14 0.66
CA THR A 113 4.30 14.45 0.45
C THR A 113 5.10 15.57 1.13
N GLU A 114 5.57 15.35 2.36
CA GLU A 114 6.45 16.30 3.05
C GLU A 114 7.72 16.57 2.23
N ARG A 115 8.36 15.51 1.71
CA ARG A 115 9.54 15.64 0.84
C ARG A 115 9.25 16.45 -0.41
N TYR A 116 8.12 16.19 -1.07
CA TYR A 116 7.68 16.97 -2.23
C TYR A 116 7.48 18.45 -1.88
N LEU A 117 6.79 18.75 -0.78
CA LEU A 117 6.50 20.11 -0.34
C LEU A 117 7.75 20.88 0.11
N MET A 118 8.71 20.20 0.72
CA MET A 118 9.99 20.79 1.13
C MET A 118 11.02 20.86 0.00
N ASN A 119 10.65 20.50 -1.24
CA ASN A 119 11.54 20.39 -2.39
C ASN A 119 12.78 19.51 -2.11
N GLN A 120 12.60 18.50 -1.25
CA GLN A 120 13.64 17.52 -0.89
C GLN A 120 13.58 16.34 -1.83
N GLY A 121 13.85 16.57 -3.12
CA GLY A 121 13.86 15.55 -4.17
C GLY A 121 14.89 14.43 -3.92
N SER A 122 15.70 14.07 -4.92
CA SER A 122 16.73 13.02 -4.75
C SER A 122 17.94 13.53 -3.95
N THR A 123 17.72 13.95 -2.70
CA THR A 123 18.80 14.27 -1.77
C THR A 123 19.36 12.97 -1.22
N ARG A 124 20.60 12.65 -1.59
CA ARG A 124 21.33 11.50 -1.05
C ARG A 124 21.47 11.66 0.47
N MET A 125 21.33 10.56 1.21
CA MET A 125 21.64 10.57 2.65
C MET A 125 23.10 10.95 2.89
N GLN A 126 23.33 11.81 3.89
CA GLN A 126 24.66 12.36 4.17
C GLN A 126 25.61 11.26 4.70
N PRO A 127 26.75 10.98 4.04
CA PRO A 127 27.61 9.85 4.38
C PRO A 127 28.16 9.86 5.82
N ASP A 128 28.49 11.04 6.34
CA ASP A 128 28.94 11.27 7.72
C ASP A 128 27.84 10.91 8.73
N ARG A 129 26.59 11.28 8.45
CA ARG A 129 25.44 10.89 9.30
C ARG A 129 25.16 9.38 9.24
N VAL A 130 25.29 8.76 8.06
CA VAL A 130 25.15 7.30 7.89
C VAL A 130 26.25 6.54 8.64
N ALA A 131 27.47 7.07 8.71
CA ALA A 131 28.53 6.51 9.53
C ALA A 131 28.22 6.69 11.03
N HIS A 132 27.81 7.90 11.44
CA HIS A 132 27.55 8.23 12.84
C HIS A 132 26.48 7.35 13.49
N VAL A 133 25.35 7.08 12.81
CA VAL A 133 24.27 6.24 13.37
C VAL A 133 24.70 4.78 13.63
N LYS A 134 25.84 4.33 13.06
CA LYS A 134 26.42 3.00 13.33
C LYS A 134 27.30 2.96 14.58
N GLU A 135 27.81 4.12 14.99
CA GLU A 135 28.78 4.25 16.09
C GLU A 135 28.12 4.76 17.37
N ALA A 136 27.03 5.52 17.25
CA ALA A 136 26.32 6.12 18.38
C ALA A 136 24.81 5.99 18.24
N LEU A 137 24.13 5.87 19.39
CA LEU A 137 22.68 6.02 19.47
C LEU A 137 22.34 7.49 19.22
N VAL A 138 21.61 7.75 18.13
CA VAL A 138 21.10 9.08 17.80
C VAL A 138 19.65 9.16 18.26
N PRO A 139 19.33 9.87 19.35
CA PRO A 139 17.97 9.93 19.87
C PRO A 139 17.03 10.67 18.91
N LEU A 140 15.80 10.18 18.83
CA LEU A 140 14.65 10.85 18.22
C LEU A 140 13.65 11.21 19.34
N PHE A 141 12.37 11.32 19.01
CA PHE A 141 11.31 11.64 19.98
C PHE A 141 10.94 10.43 20.85
N GLU A 142 10.47 10.69 22.07
CA GLU A 142 9.85 9.71 22.99
C GLU A 142 10.63 8.39 23.19
N GLY A 143 11.96 8.47 23.21
CA GLY A 143 12.82 7.30 23.45
C GLY A 143 13.10 6.44 22.20
N LEU A 144 12.59 6.83 21.02
CA LEU A 144 13.05 6.27 19.76
C LEU A 144 14.47 6.75 19.44
N SER A 145 15.16 5.99 18.59
CA SER A 145 16.45 6.37 18.04
C SER A 145 16.46 6.20 16.52
N ALA A 146 17.39 6.88 15.86
CA ALA A 146 17.54 6.78 14.43
C ALA A 146 17.81 5.34 14.01
N PHE A 147 17.21 4.96 12.89
CA PHE A 147 17.38 3.63 12.31
C PHE A 147 18.87 3.36 12.00
N THR A 148 19.47 2.34 12.61
CA THR A 148 20.89 2.01 12.35
C THR A 148 21.03 1.32 11.01
N VAL A 149 21.29 2.12 9.97
CA VAL A 149 21.49 1.63 8.61
C VAL A 149 22.59 0.56 8.58
N GLY A 150 22.25 -0.61 8.06
CA GLY A 150 23.13 -1.76 7.91
C GLY A 150 23.16 -2.73 9.10
N THR A 151 22.57 -2.45 10.26
CA THR A 151 22.58 -3.42 11.38
C THR A 151 21.28 -3.54 12.15
N ASP A 152 20.36 -2.59 11.98
CA ASP A 152 19.03 -2.64 12.61
C ASP A 152 18.15 -3.68 11.91
N ASP A 153 17.48 -4.53 12.70
CA ASP A 153 16.67 -5.63 12.23
C ASP A 153 15.15 -5.39 12.36
N THR A 154 14.72 -4.18 12.72
CA THR A 154 13.31 -3.83 12.94
C THR A 154 12.45 -4.18 11.73
N LEU A 155 12.86 -3.79 10.53
CA LEU A 155 12.12 -4.08 9.30
C LEU A 155 12.15 -5.56 8.91
N ARG A 156 13.28 -6.25 9.12
CA ARG A 156 13.38 -7.70 8.92
C ARG A 156 12.41 -8.44 9.83
N ASN A 157 12.42 -8.11 11.11
CA ASN A 157 11.55 -8.71 12.12
C ASN A 157 10.07 -8.36 11.85
N MET A 158 9.76 -7.20 11.28
CA MET A 158 8.40 -6.82 10.88
C MET A 158 7.88 -7.74 9.76
N ARG A 159 8.63 -7.97 8.68
CA ARG A 159 8.15 -8.88 7.63
C ARG A 159 8.08 -10.31 8.07
N TRP A 160 8.99 -10.81 8.91
CA TRP A 160 8.84 -12.17 9.44
C TRP A 160 7.49 -12.36 10.16
N ARG A 161 6.99 -11.33 10.86
CA ARG A 161 5.65 -11.37 11.47
C ARG A 161 4.53 -11.30 10.43
N MET A 162 4.73 -10.58 9.33
CA MET A 162 3.78 -10.55 8.21
C MET A 162 3.73 -11.90 7.48
N GLU A 163 4.89 -12.48 7.16
CA GLU A 163 5.04 -13.78 6.50
C GLU A 163 4.40 -14.91 7.29
N ALA A 164 4.51 -14.88 8.62
CA ALA A 164 3.91 -15.88 9.51
C ALA A 164 2.36 -15.95 9.42
N ARG A 165 1.71 -14.93 8.86
CA ARG A 165 0.24 -14.83 8.74
C ARG A 165 -0.23 -14.60 7.31
N LYS A 166 0.66 -14.73 6.32
CA LYS A 166 0.37 -14.35 4.92
C LYS A 166 -0.79 -15.12 4.29
N ASP A 167 -1.10 -16.30 4.82
CA ASP A 167 -2.10 -17.22 4.28
C ASP A 167 -3.43 -17.18 5.06
N ASP A 168 -3.54 -16.37 6.13
CA ASP A 168 -4.71 -16.32 7.02
C ASP A 168 -5.93 -15.70 6.31
N HIS A 169 -5.71 -14.68 5.50
CA HIS A 169 -6.75 -13.97 4.76
C HIS A 169 -6.19 -13.28 3.50
N PHE A 170 -7.01 -12.97 2.49
CA PHE A 170 -6.51 -12.29 1.29
C PHE A 170 -6.00 -10.86 1.58
N SER A 171 -6.44 -10.23 2.67
CA SER A 171 -5.88 -8.95 3.14
C SER A 171 -4.41 -9.08 3.55
N CYS A 172 -3.97 -10.24 4.02
CA CYS A 172 -2.56 -10.51 4.32
C CYS A 172 -1.72 -10.56 3.03
N ALA A 173 -2.27 -11.11 1.94
CA ALA A 173 -1.61 -11.07 0.64
C ALA A 173 -1.51 -9.64 0.08
N ILE A 174 -2.54 -8.81 0.28
CA ILE A 174 -2.47 -7.38 -0.05
C ILE A 174 -1.38 -6.68 0.77
N LEU A 175 -1.30 -6.95 2.08
CA LEU A 175 -0.27 -6.38 2.95
C LEU A 175 1.15 -6.75 2.47
N MET A 176 1.39 -8.01 2.10
CA MET A 176 2.67 -8.45 1.56
C MET A 176 3.01 -7.74 0.24
N GLU A 177 2.07 -7.70 -0.70
CA GLU A 177 2.26 -7.06 -2.01
C GLU A 177 2.54 -5.55 -1.88
N VAL A 178 1.75 -4.86 -1.06
CA VAL A 178 1.96 -3.42 -0.80
C VAL A 178 3.33 -3.19 -0.18
N PHE A 179 3.70 -3.99 0.82
CA PHE A 179 4.99 -3.87 1.47
C PHE A 179 6.16 -4.09 0.51
N ASP A 180 6.08 -5.08 -0.38
CA ASP A 180 7.11 -5.34 -1.38
C ASP A 180 7.23 -4.19 -2.39
N ARG A 181 6.10 -3.62 -2.84
CA ARG A 181 6.09 -2.45 -3.75
C ARG A 181 6.68 -1.20 -3.14
N LEU A 182 6.48 -0.97 -1.84
CA LEU A 182 7.06 0.19 -1.16
C LEU A 182 8.59 0.16 -1.16
N GLN A 183 9.20 -1.01 -1.29
CA GLN A 183 10.65 -1.16 -1.33
C GLN A 183 11.28 -0.99 -2.72
N VAL A 184 10.46 -0.94 -3.77
CA VAL A 184 10.91 -0.79 -5.16
C VAL A 184 10.61 0.60 -5.70
N ASN A 185 9.43 1.16 -5.38
CA ASN A 185 9.09 2.54 -5.72
C ASN A 185 9.95 3.53 -4.93
N ASP A 186 10.15 4.76 -5.43
CA ASP A 186 10.90 5.80 -4.71
C ASP A 186 10.17 6.26 -3.44
N THR A 187 10.30 5.46 -2.38
CA THR A 187 9.79 5.72 -1.05
C THR A 187 10.92 5.65 -0.02
N VAL A 188 10.62 6.06 1.21
CA VAL A 188 11.53 5.94 2.34
C VAL A 188 12.08 4.51 2.48
N TYR A 189 11.25 3.47 2.24
CA TYR A 189 11.68 2.08 2.32
C TYR A 189 12.75 1.75 1.27
N ALA A 190 12.54 2.10 0.01
CA ALA A 190 13.50 1.85 -1.07
C ALA A 190 14.83 2.59 -0.84
N ARG A 191 14.75 3.84 -0.38
CA ARG A 191 15.94 4.65 -0.09
C ARG A 191 16.77 4.09 1.07
N PHE A 192 16.13 3.60 2.13
CA PHE A 192 16.84 2.93 3.22
C PHE A 192 17.37 1.55 2.81
N ARG A 193 16.61 0.78 2.02
CA ARG A 193 17.04 -0.53 1.48
C ARG A 193 18.31 -0.40 0.63
N ALA A 194 18.38 0.64 -0.21
CA ALA A 194 19.51 0.91 -1.10
C ALA A 194 20.85 1.12 -0.38
N ILE A 195 20.86 1.37 0.93
CA ILE A 195 22.08 1.55 1.74
C ILE A 195 22.20 0.53 2.88
N HIS A 196 21.27 -0.44 2.98
CA HIS A 196 21.23 -1.47 4.02
C HIS A 196 21.74 -2.83 3.48
N HIS A 197 23.06 -3.01 3.42
CA HIS A 197 23.67 -4.14 2.69
C HIS A 197 24.09 -5.35 3.55
N ARG A 198 23.96 -5.30 4.87
CA ARG A 198 24.44 -6.40 5.72
C ARG A 198 23.52 -7.61 5.59
N LYS A 199 24.02 -8.72 5.05
CA LYS A 199 23.24 -9.96 4.84
C LYS A 199 22.46 -10.48 6.06
N LYS A 200 22.95 -10.25 7.28
CA LYS A 200 22.26 -10.72 8.49
C LYS A 200 20.97 -9.92 8.75
N THR A 201 20.98 -8.62 8.47
CA THR A 201 19.85 -7.70 8.74
C THR A 201 19.22 -7.15 7.47
N SER A 202 19.69 -7.59 6.31
CA SER A 202 19.10 -7.28 5.02
C SER A 202 17.63 -7.66 5.06
N TRP A 203 16.80 -6.68 4.78
CA TRP A 203 15.42 -6.94 4.43
C TRP A 203 15.38 -7.02 2.89
N TRP A 204 15.08 -8.23 2.42
CA TRP A 204 14.97 -8.77 1.05
C TRP A 204 15.02 -7.75 -0.09
#